data_AF-A0A072PML4-F1
#
_entry.id   AF-A0A072PML4-F1
#
_cell.length_a   1.000
_cell.length_b   1.000
_cell.length_c   1.000
_cell.angle_alpha   90.00
_cell.angle_beta   90.00
_cell.angle_gamma   90.00
#
_symmetry.space_group_name_H-M   'P 1'
#
loop_
_entity.id
_entity.type
_entity.pdbx_description
1 polymer ?
#
loop_
_entity_poly.entity_id
_entity_poly.type
_entity_poly.pdbx_seq_one_letter_code
_entity_poly.pdbx_strand_id
1 'polypeptide(L)'
;MQSPWTSILGRDAKQRRHRLNGVSYQEDALTTFNGWQYAVFYSTCAAERAEALEEADAPLYLHLARRPLTEQAWETVVFEDYPQTTDDGHNTAQVGICHGDGSIHLSYDHHCDTLRYRQSIFGLALEPAKHQWVASQFTGTLDALPGLSSRLETFQDVSYPRFRCVDDDLLFTHRLGRAGLGSDVLYRYSASSRSYTAIGQHLTGVNNNPYINGLDYRNGRLHVTWTYRGFVWYEGWDDPRDTKHKAQAGPNGAENNYDICYAYSDDVGRTWKTGASGNTVADIDEGESVTPDTEGIVAFSIPKNSGLTNQESQAVDHVGGVHVLNRDKTGGKLQWKHYYRSPSGQWSSTVIPGFNESSIRKRGSIAIGKNNNLYLALPDSATQSLKVLRATSSTGYMTFDQGCDLEGCEGEPVVDKARLELDDELAILTTRVVEPAVGDSDRNVVVVSLKAW
;
A
#
# COMPACT_ATOMS: atom_id res chain seq x y z
N MET A 1 -28.85 5.06 -3.39
CA MET A 1 -27.42 5.41 -3.24
C MET A 1 -27.14 6.64 -4.08
N GLN A 2 -26.35 7.57 -3.58
CA GLN A 2 -25.83 8.66 -4.41
C GLN A 2 -24.91 8.05 -5.48
N SER A 3 -25.00 8.51 -6.72
CA SER A 3 -24.13 8.02 -7.79
C SER A 3 -22.65 8.26 -7.42
N PRO A 4 -21.75 7.30 -7.72
CA PRO A 4 -20.31 7.54 -7.59
C PRO A 4 -19.91 8.78 -8.37
N TRP A 5 -18.97 9.55 -7.83
CA TRP A 5 -18.39 10.69 -8.52
C TRP A 5 -16.87 10.54 -8.61
N THR A 6 -16.26 11.22 -9.57
CA THR A 6 -14.83 11.07 -9.88
C THR A 6 -14.18 12.44 -9.92
N SER A 7 -13.10 12.62 -9.17
CA SER A 7 -12.19 13.77 -9.34
C SER A 7 -10.91 13.31 -10.02
N ILE A 8 -10.48 14.08 -11.02
CA ILE A 8 -9.21 13.87 -11.73
C ILE A 8 -8.10 14.60 -10.97
N LEU A 9 -7.03 13.87 -10.61
CA LEU A 9 -5.84 14.43 -9.96
C LEU A 9 -4.83 14.94 -10.99
N GLY A 10 -4.59 14.15 -12.02
CA GLY A 10 -3.63 14.45 -13.07
C GLY A 10 -3.61 13.37 -14.15
N ARG A 11 -2.87 13.63 -15.23
CA ARG A 11 -2.67 12.65 -16.30
C ARG A 11 -1.77 11.53 -15.81
N ASP A 12 -2.15 10.30 -16.12
CA ASP A 12 -1.25 9.17 -15.93
C ASP A 12 -0.38 8.99 -17.19
N ALA A 13 0.88 8.59 -17.01
CA ALA A 13 1.83 8.50 -18.10
C ALA A 13 1.49 7.35 -19.06
N LYS A 14 0.99 7.67 -20.26
CA LYS A 14 0.64 6.67 -21.28
C LYS A 14 1.86 6.00 -21.92
N GLN A 15 2.99 6.70 -21.96
CA GLN A 15 4.21 6.28 -22.65
C GLN A 15 5.03 5.26 -21.85
N ARG A 16 4.77 5.12 -20.55
CA ARG A 16 5.46 4.18 -19.67
C ARG A 16 4.87 2.78 -19.82
N ARG A 17 5.72 1.75 -19.85
CA ARG A 17 5.29 0.34 -19.88
C ARG A 17 4.79 -0.09 -18.52
N HIS A 18 5.33 0.47 -17.45
CA HIS A 18 5.01 0.10 -16.08
C HIS A 18 4.26 1.22 -15.36
N ARG A 19 3.32 0.82 -14.50
CA ARG A 19 2.46 1.76 -13.77
C ARG A 19 3.13 2.16 -12.46
N LEU A 20 3.20 3.47 -12.22
CA LEU A 20 3.62 4.04 -10.94
C LEU A 20 2.44 4.46 -10.06
N ASN A 21 1.26 4.63 -10.67
CA ASN A 21 0.03 5.05 -10.00
C ASN A 21 -1.04 3.97 -10.06
N GLY A 22 -1.93 3.96 -9.07
CA GLY A 22 -3.02 3.00 -8.99
C GLY A 22 -2.49 1.57 -8.93
N VAL A 23 -1.58 1.32 -7.99
CA VAL A 23 -1.05 0.00 -7.66
C VAL A 23 -1.19 -0.26 -6.16
N SER A 24 -1.53 -1.48 -5.78
CA SER A 24 -1.95 -1.87 -4.41
C SER A 24 -0.88 -1.66 -3.34
N TYR A 25 0.39 -1.67 -3.70
CA TYR A 25 1.55 -1.48 -2.83
C TYR A 25 1.96 0.00 -2.67
N GLN A 26 1.13 0.93 -3.16
CA GLN A 26 1.13 2.32 -2.74
C GLN A 26 0.39 2.48 -1.40
N GLU A 27 1.08 2.17 -0.30
CA GLU A 27 0.50 2.05 1.04
C GLU A 27 0.99 3.18 1.99
N ASP A 28 0.34 4.35 2.04
CA ASP A 28 -0.85 4.75 1.26
C ASP A 28 -0.53 5.80 0.20
N ALA A 29 -1.28 5.81 -0.90
CA ALA A 29 -1.30 6.90 -1.87
C ALA A 29 -2.45 7.91 -1.66
N LEU A 30 -3.45 7.56 -0.85
CA LEU A 30 -4.61 8.39 -0.56
C LEU A 30 -4.95 8.25 0.93
N THR A 31 -5.04 9.36 1.64
CA THR A 31 -5.37 9.36 3.07
C THR A 31 -6.13 10.62 3.48
N THR A 32 -6.99 10.49 4.47
CA THR A 32 -7.74 11.60 5.07
C THR A 32 -7.29 11.84 6.49
N PHE A 33 -7.00 13.11 6.81
CA PHE A 33 -6.68 13.55 8.15
C PHE A 33 -7.30 14.93 8.41
N ASN A 34 -7.90 15.09 9.59
CA ASN A 34 -8.35 16.39 10.10
C ASN A 34 -9.27 17.19 9.13
N GLY A 35 -10.20 16.50 8.46
CA GLY A 35 -11.13 17.15 7.52
C GLY A 35 -10.51 17.53 6.16
N TRP A 36 -9.35 16.98 5.84
CA TRP A 36 -8.66 17.14 4.57
C TRP A 36 -8.25 15.79 3.99
N GLN A 37 -8.28 15.67 2.68
CA GLN A 37 -7.83 14.50 1.95
C GLN A 37 -6.54 14.83 1.21
N TYR A 38 -5.61 13.88 1.18
CA TYR A 38 -4.29 14.01 0.60
C TYR A 38 -4.04 12.85 -0.37
N ALA A 39 -3.51 13.15 -1.55
CA ALA A 39 -3.18 12.15 -2.56
C ALA A 39 -1.77 12.37 -3.10
N VAL A 40 -0.95 11.33 -3.16
CA VAL A 40 0.37 11.35 -3.78
C VAL A 40 0.38 10.51 -5.05
N PHE A 41 0.93 11.05 -6.13
CA PHE A 41 0.96 10.40 -7.44
C PHE A 41 2.07 10.97 -8.32
N TYR A 42 2.38 10.28 -9.40
CA TYR A 42 3.26 10.77 -10.46
C TYR A 42 2.46 11.33 -11.63
N SER A 43 2.90 12.47 -12.17
CA SER A 43 2.36 13.05 -13.40
C SER A 43 3.41 13.92 -14.08
N THR A 44 3.18 14.33 -15.32
CA THR A 44 4.03 15.33 -16.00
C THR A 44 3.78 16.72 -15.41
N CYS A 45 4.78 17.60 -15.42
CA CYS A 45 4.59 18.94 -14.84
C CYS A 45 3.73 19.81 -15.77
N ALA A 46 3.02 20.79 -15.20
CA ALA A 46 2.13 21.65 -15.97
C ALA A 46 2.85 22.50 -17.02
N ALA A 47 4.15 22.77 -16.85
CA ALA A 47 4.98 23.53 -17.77
C ALA A 47 5.40 22.72 -19.01
N GLU A 48 5.40 21.39 -18.94
CA GLU A 48 5.61 20.49 -20.09
C GLU A 48 4.36 20.38 -20.99
N ARG A 49 3.28 21.12 -20.68
CA ARG A 49 2.13 21.29 -21.60
C ARG A 49 2.37 22.43 -22.58
N ALA A 50 3.22 22.17 -23.57
CA ALA A 50 3.17 22.86 -24.86
C ALA A 50 3.78 21.94 -25.93
N GLU A 51 2.94 21.09 -26.53
CA GLU A 51 3.16 20.40 -27.82
C GLU A 51 4.41 19.52 -27.99
N ALA A 52 5.27 19.39 -26.99
CA ALA A 52 6.48 18.59 -27.04
C ALA A 52 6.49 17.62 -25.86
N LEU A 53 6.26 16.34 -26.18
CA LEU A 53 6.95 15.14 -25.69
C LEU A 53 5.99 13.97 -25.90
N GLU A 54 5.84 13.57 -27.17
CA GLU A 54 5.57 12.17 -27.54
C GLU A 54 6.82 11.29 -27.30
N GLU A 55 7.70 11.69 -26.37
CA GLU A 55 8.92 10.96 -26.08
C GLU A 55 8.66 9.99 -24.94
N ALA A 56 8.98 8.71 -25.19
CA ALA A 56 8.88 7.63 -24.22
C ALA A 56 9.65 7.88 -22.91
N ASP A 57 10.56 8.87 -22.91
CA ASP A 57 11.50 9.17 -21.84
C ASP A 57 11.15 10.43 -21.02
N ALA A 58 9.99 11.06 -21.24
CA ALA A 58 9.60 12.23 -20.46
C ALA A 58 9.60 11.92 -18.95
N PRO A 59 10.23 12.78 -18.12
CA PRO A 59 10.25 12.58 -16.68
C PRO A 59 8.85 12.70 -16.09
N LEU A 60 8.62 11.99 -15.00
CA LEU A 60 7.45 12.18 -14.15
C LEU A 60 7.89 12.83 -12.85
N TYR A 61 7.04 13.70 -12.32
CA TYR A 61 7.32 14.40 -11.08
C TYR A 61 6.35 13.95 -10.00
N LEU A 62 6.84 13.96 -8.77
CA LEU A 62 6.03 13.68 -7.60
C LEU A 62 5.04 14.83 -7.40
N HIS A 63 3.76 14.49 -7.38
CA HIS A 63 2.66 15.41 -7.09
C HIS A 63 2.07 15.04 -5.73
N LEU A 64 1.84 16.04 -4.88
CA LEU A 64 1.07 15.91 -3.64
C LEU A 64 -0.12 16.86 -3.70
N ALA A 65 -1.31 16.29 -3.85
CA ALA A 65 -2.56 17.00 -3.87
C ALA A 65 -3.24 16.98 -2.50
N ARG A 66 -3.96 18.05 -2.16
CA ARG A 66 -4.89 18.07 -1.03
C ARG A 66 -6.20 18.76 -1.38
N ARG A 67 -7.24 18.50 -0.58
CA ARG A 67 -8.51 19.24 -0.60
C ARG A 67 -9.21 19.15 0.75
N PRO A 68 -10.02 20.15 1.14
CA PRO A 68 -10.96 19.98 2.26
C PRO A 68 -12.08 19.03 1.83
N LEU A 69 -12.63 18.23 2.76
CA LEU A 69 -13.67 17.24 2.42
C LEU A 69 -14.98 17.87 1.93
N THR A 70 -15.16 19.18 2.14
CA THR A 70 -16.30 19.97 1.68
C THR A 70 -16.18 20.43 0.23
N GLU A 71 -15.02 20.26 -0.41
CA GLU A 71 -14.77 20.70 -1.78
C GLU A 71 -14.35 19.54 -2.68
N GLN A 72 -14.56 19.70 -3.98
CA GLN A 72 -14.16 18.69 -4.97
C GLN A 72 -12.79 18.99 -5.60
N ALA A 73 -12.42 20.28 -5.66
CA ALA A 73 -11.21 20.75 -6.29
C ALA A 73 -9.97 20.39 -5.46
N TRP A 74 -8.90 20.00 -6.15
CA TRP A 74 -7.61 19.67 -5.55
C TRP A 74 -6.64 20.82 -5.76
N GLU A 75 -5.90 21.18 -4.71
CA GLU A 75 -4.68 21.98 -4.81
C GLU A 75 -3.47 21.04 -4.79
N THR A 76 -2.52 21.26 -5.70
CA THR A 76 -1.41 20.31 -5.94
C THR A 76 -0.07 21.02 -5.89
N VAL A 77 0.85 20.48 -5.10
CA VAL A 77 2.28 20.79 -5.15
C VAL A 77 2.97 19.80 -6.07
N VAL A 78 3.88 20.31 -6.91
CA VAL A 78 4.77 19.51 -7.77
C VAL A 78 6.20 19.67 -7.27
N PHE A 79 6.90 18.55 -7.06
CA PHE A 79 8.32 18.53 -6.66
C PHE A 79 9.21 18.37 -7.89
N GLU A 80 9.47 19.48 -8.57
CA GLU A 80 10.24 19.50 -9.84
C GLU A 80 11.75 19.28 -9.65
N ASP A 81 12.25 19.32 -8.42
CA ASP A 81 13.65 19.06 -8.08
C ASP A 81 14.03 17.56 -8.13
N TYR A 82 13.06 16.68 -8.43
CA TYR A 82 13.29 15.25 -8.60
C TYR A 82 12.57 14.69 -9.84
N PRO A 83 13.27 14.58 -11.00
CA PRO A 83 12.71 13.94 -12.19
C PRO A 83 12.78 12.41 -12.09
N GLN A 84 11.64 11.74 -12.02
CA GLN A 84 11.55 10.29 -12.13
C GLN A 84 11.66 9.90 -13.61
N THR A 85 12.70 9.14 -13.98
CA THR A 85 12.92 8.67 -15.36
C THR A 85 12.89 7.15 -15.52
N THR A 86 12.99 6.37 -14.45
CA THR A 86 13.03 4.90 -14.53
C THR A 86 11.64 4.32 -14.80
N ASP A 87 11.44 3.67 -15.95
CA ASP A 87 10.22 2.89 -16.20
C ASP A 87 10.26 1.59 -15.41
N ASP A 88 9.84 1.64 -14.14
CA ASP A 88 9.79 0.51 -13.21
C ASP A 88 8.56 0.61 -12.30
N GLY A 89 7.63 -0.35 -12.40
CA GLY A 89 6.39 -0.36 -11.62
C GLY A 89 6.58 -0.48 -10.12
N HIS A 90 7.78 -0.76 -9.62
CA HIS A 90 8.12 -0.80 -8.20
C HIS A 90 8.27 0.60 -7.61
N ASN A 91 8.67 1.57 -8.43
CA ASN A 91 9.10 2.92 -8.09
C ASN A 91 7.93 3.88 -7.78
N THR A 92 7.03 3.37 -6.96
CA THR A 92 5.81 4.03 -6.49
C THR A 92 6.09 5.15 -5.49
N ALA A 93 5.06 5.90 -5.12
CA ALA A 93 5.12 6.93 -4.09
C ALA A 93 4.05 6.71 -3.02
N GLN A 94 4.40 7.05 -1.77
CA GLN A 94 3.59 6.87 -0.58
C GLN A 94 3.61 8.12 0.30
N VAL A 95 2.51 8.35 1.01
CA VAL A 95 2.31 9.45 1.95
C VAL A 95 1.92 8.93 3.32
N GLY A 96 2.50 9.52 4.36
CA GLY A 96 2.13 9.35 5.76
C GLY A 96 1.92 10.70 6.42
N ILE A 97 1.01 10.77 7.40
CA ILE A 97 0.77 11.99 8.17
C ILE A 97 0.96 11.65 9.64
N CYS A 98 1.91 12.29 10.31
CA CYS A 98 2.06 12.14 11.75
C CYS A 98 0.94 12.95 12.45
N HIS A 99 0.04 12.26 13.15
CA HIS A 99 -1.14 12.90 13.74
C HIS A 99 -0.80 13.88 14.86
N GLY A 100 0.26 13.59 15.64
CA GLY A 100 0.65 14.41 16.79
C GLY A 100 1.27 15.76 16.43
N ASP A 101 1.95 15.87 15.29
CA ASP A 101 2.60 17.12 14.87
C ASP A 101 2.17 17.64 13.50
N GLY A 102 1.32 16.92 12.78
CA GLY A 102 0.79 17.32 11.48
C GLY A 102 1.81 17.37 10.35
N SER A 103 3.01 16.80 10.54
CA SER A 103 3.98 16.69 9.46
C SER A 103 3.56 15.63 8.45
N ILE A 104 3.77 15.94 7.16
CA ILE A 104 3.53 15.05 6.03
C ILE A 104 4.87 14.44 5.63
N HIS A 105 4.89 13.12 5.50
CA HIS A 105 6.06 12.31 5.19
C HIS A 105 5.84 11.66 3.83
N LEU A 106 6.83 11.73 2.94
CA LEU A 106 6.79 11.14 1.62
C LEU A 106 7.99 10.22 1.44
N SER A 107 7.78 9.08 0.80
CA SER A 107 8.85 8.20 0.33
C SER A 107 8.46 7.64 -1.04
N TYR A 108 9.44 7.52 -1.95
CA TYR A 108 9.14 7.30 -3.36
C TYR A 108 10.32 6.81 -4.20
N ASP A 109 10.01 6.20 -5.35
CA ASP A 109 10.94 5.83 -6.42
C ASP A 109 11.93 4.71 -6.10
N HIS A 110 11.53 3.68 -5.34
CA HIS A 110 12.44 2.61 -4.88
C HIS A 110 12.24 1.25 -5.55
N HIS A 111 13.35 0.68 -6.02
CA HIS A 111 13.50 -0.76 -6.28
C HIS A 111 14.91 -1.25 -5.95
N CYS A 112 15.15 -1.53 -4.67
CA CYS A 112 16.47 -1.79 -4.09
C CYS A 112 17.41 -0.61 -4.34
N ASP A 113 16.96 0.58 -3.94
CA ASP A 113 17.68 1.83 -4.11
C ASP A 113 17.91 2.51 -2.77
N THR A 114 18.80 3.49 -2.76
CA THR A 114 18.96 4.38 -1.61
C THR A 114 17.64 5.05 -1.25
N LEU A 115 17.39 5.23 0.05
CA LEU A 115 16.22 5.90 0.58
C LEU A 115 16.06 7.27 -0.11
N ARG A 116 14.80 7.60 -0.37
CA ARG A 116 14.36 8.90 -0.88
C ARG A 116 13.17 9.27 -0.05
N TYR A 117 13.34 10.33 0.73
CA TYR A 117 12.39 10.73 1.74
C TYR A 117 12.24 12.25 1.74
N ARG A 118 11.04 12.73 2.01
CA ARG A 118 10.77 14.15 2.26
C ARG A 118 9.87 14.30 3.47
N GLN A 119 10.05 15.40 4.19
CA GLN A 119 9.16 15.81 5.26
C GLN A 119 8.68 17.23 5.03
N SER A 120 7.43 17.51 5.39
CA SER A 120 6.95 18.88 5.51
C SER A 120 7.41 19.55 6.80
N ILE A 121 7.18 20.86 6.91
CA ILE A 121 7.12 21.55 8.20
C ILE A 121 6.05 20.94 9.11
N PHE A 122 6.18 21.14 10.42
CA PHE A 122 5.18 20.77 11.41
C PHE A 122 3.91 21.63 11.27
N GLY A 123 2.77 21.07 11.63
CA GLY A 123 1.47 21.73 11.59
C GLY A 123 0.79 21.74 10.22
N LEU A 124 1.48 21.34 9.14
CA LEU A 124 0.96 21.47 7.77
C LEU A 124 -0.37 20.73 7.56
N ALA A 125 -0.56 19.57 8.18
CA ALA A 125 -1.80 18.80 8.12
C ALA A 125 -2.72 18.99 9.36
N LEU A 126 -2.21 19.58 10.45
CA LEU A 126 -3.03 19.93 11.63
C LEU A 126 -3.78 21.26 11.43
N GLU A 127 -3.19 22.20 10.72
CA GLU A 127 -3.80 23.51 10.46
C GLU A 127 -3.69 23.87 8.96
N PRO A 128 -4.17 23.02 8.03
CA PRO A 128 -3.90 23.12 6.60
C PRO A 128 -4.29 24.47 5.99
N ALA A 129 -5.37 25.09 6.48
CA ALA A 129 -5.83 26.41 6.05
C ALA A 129 -4.91 27.57 6.45
N LYS A 130 -4.01 27.38 7.43
CA LYS A 130 -3.04 28.40 7.87
C LYS A 130 -1.73 28.36 7.07
N HIS A 131 -1.52 27.33 6.26
CA HIS A 131 -0.29 27.11 5.53
C HIS A 131 -0.52 27.19 4.02
N GLN A 132 0.40 27.85 3.33
CA GLN A 132 0.45 27.82 1.88
C GLN A 132 0.76 26.40 1.39
N TRP A 133 0.09 25.95 0.34
CA TRP A 133 0.36 24.66 -0.30
C TRP A 133 1.43 24.81 -1.38
N VAL A 134 2.70 24.84 -0.97
CA VAL A 134 3.86 25.08 -1.84
C VAL A 134 5.02 24.15 -1.51
N ALA A 135 5.86 23.81 -2.50
CA ALA A 135 6.99 22.88 -2.34
C ALA A 135 7.99 23.32 -1.26
N SER A 136 8.14 24.62 -1.01
CA SER A 136 9.04 25.16 0.04
C SER A 136 8.58 24.85 1.47
N GLN A 137 7.39 24.29 1.66
CA GLN A 137 6.96 23.72 2.94
C GLN A 137 7.58 22.34 3.23
N PHE A 138 8.37 21.80 2.30
CA PHE A 138 8.98 20.47 2.39
C PHE A 138 10.50 20.57 2.25
N THR A 139 11.19 19.56 2.78
CA THR A 139 12.62 19.38 2.52
C THR A 139 12.88 19.05 1.05
N GLY A 140 14.16 19.19 0.65
CA GLY A 140 14.69 18.45 -0.50
C GLY A 140 14.59 16.94 -0.29
N THR A 141 14.96 16.15 -1.32
CA THR A 141 15.08 14.69 -1.16
C THR A 141 16.18 14.36 -0.16
N LEU A 142 15.85 13.61 0.89
CA LEU A 142 16.76 13.10 1.89
C LEU A 142 17.04 11.62 1.65
N ASP A 143 18.26 11.18 1.98
CA ASP A 143 18.73 9.79 1.97
C ASP A 143 18.71 9.15 3.36
N ALA A 144 18.11 9.83 4.34
CA ALA A 144 17.95 9.38 5.71
C ALA A 144 16.62 9.85 6.30
N LEU A 145 16.14 9.09 7.28
CA LEU A 145 15.07 9.54 8.15
C LEU A 145 15.60 10.53 9.21
N PRO A 146 14.87 11.61 9.55
CA PRO A 146 15.27 12.57 10.57
C PRO A 146 15.66 11.89 11.88
N GLY A 147 16.85 12.19 12.42
CA GLY A 147 17.36 11.59 13.66
C GLY A 147 18.20 10.31 13.46
N LEU A 148 18.26 9.77 12.24
CA LEU A 148 19.07 8.60 11.90
C LEU A 148 20.19 8.96 10.91
N SER A 149 21.24 8.13 10.88
CA SER A 149 22.38 8.31 9.96
C SER A 149 22.00 7.85 8.54
N SER A 150 22.41 8.61 7.52
CA SER A 150 22.30 8.17 6.12
C SER A 150 23.17 6.95 5.78
N ARG A 151 24.09 6.58 6.67
CA ARG A 151 24.95 5.40 6.52
C ARG A 151 24.34 4.11 7.05
N LEU A 152 23.09 4.13 7.53
CA LEU A 152 22.42 2.89 7.90
C LEU A 152 22.28 2.01 6.66
N GLU A 153 22.80 0.78 6.74
CA GLU A 153 22.77 -0.18 5.62
C GLU A 153 21.34 -0.43 5.12
N THR A 154 20.39 -0.35 6.04
CA THR A 154 18.97 -0.48 5.75
C THR A 154 18.43 0.60 4.80
N PHE A 155 19.10 1.75 4.66
CA PHE A 155 18.70 2.79 3.71
C PHE A 155 19.29 2.62 2.31
N GLN A 156 20.05 1.55 2.03
CA GLN A 156 20.72 1.37 0.73
C GLN A 156 19.93 0.50 -0.26
N ASP A 157 19.07 -0.39 0.24
CA ASP A 157 18.30 -1.34 -0.57
C ASP A 157 16.80 -1.26 -0.26
N VAL A 158 16.25 -0.05 -0.31
CA VAL A 158 14.83 0.22 0.00
C VAL A 158 13.94 -0.29 -1.14
N SER A 159 12.81 -0.90 -0.80
CA SER A 159 11.67 -1.13 -1.70
C SER A 159 10.36 -1.08 -0.92
N TYR A 160 9.28 -0.63 -1.55
CA TYR A 160 7.92 -0.60 -0.97
C TYR A 160 7.84 0.07 0.41
N PRO A 161 8.27 1.34 0.54
CA PRO A 161 8.13 2.05 1.79
C PRO A 161 6.63 2.24 2.13
N ARG A 162 6.32 2.28 3.42
CA ARG A 162 4.95 2.44 3.91
C ARG A 162 4.93 3.26 5.18
N PHE A 163 3.86 3.99 5.38
CA PHE A 163 3.62 4.77 6.59
C PHE A 163 2.36 4.30 7.31
N ARG A 164 2.43 4.22 8.64
CA ARG A 164 1.29 3.82 9.48
C ARG A 164 1.21 4.63 10.75
N CYS A 165 0.13 5.39 10.93
CA CYS A 165 -0.09 6.17 12.14
C CYS A 165 -0.29 5.24 13.33
N VAL A 166 0.37 5.55 14.44
CA VAL A 166 0.24 4.82 15.71
C VAL A 166 0.03 5.83 16.82
N ASP A 167 -1.22 5.97 17.25
CA ASP A 167 -1.64 7.07 18.12
C ASP A 167 -1.24 8.43 17.52
N ASP A 168 -0.41 9.20 18.22
CA ASP A 168 0.14 10.48 17.75
C ASP A 168 1.40 10.33 16.88
N ASP A 169 2.03 9.17 16.89
CA ASP A 169 3.30 8.88 16.22
C ASP A 169 3.09 8.29 14.82
N LEU A 170 4.19 8.07 14.10
CA LEU A 170 4.17 7.48 12.75
C LEU A 170 5.19 6.35 12.64
N LEU A 171 4.77 5.20 12.13
CA LEU A 171 5.67 4.13 11.72
C LEU A 171 6.08 4.31 10.27
N PHE A 172 7.33 3.97 9.99
CA PHE A 172 7.86 3.77 8.65
C PHE A 172 8.38 2.34 8.55
N THR A 173 7.96 1.61 7.52
CA THR A 173 8.44 0.26 7.24
C THR A 173 8.76 0.14 5.78
N HIS A 174 9.78 -0.65 5.45
CA HIS A 174 10.11 -0.94 4.06
C HIS A 174 10.80 -2.30 3.94
N ARG A 175 10.76 -2.85 2.73
CA ARG A 175 11.51 -4.07 2.40
C ARG A 175 12.99 -3.74 2.26
N LEU A 176 13.81 -4.65 2.76
CA LEU A 176 15.25 -4.74 2.53
C LEU A 176 15.56 -5.81 1.48
N GLY A 177 16.66 -5.62 0.77
CA GLY A 177 17.26 -6.65 -0.07
C GLY A 177 16.44 -7.01 -1.31
N ARG A 178 16.77 -8.16 -1.90
CA ARG A 178 16.38 -8.55 -3.25
C ARG A 178 15.18 -9.48 -3.23
N ALA A 179 14.46 -9.61 -4.34
CA ALA A 179 13.39 -10.61 -4.45
C ALA A 179 13.94 -12.02 -4.16
N GLY A 180 13.33 -12.75 -3.21
CA GLY A 180 13.76 -14.07 -2.74
C GLY A 180 14.84 -14.07 -1.64
N LEU A 181 15.50 -12.93 -1.37
CA LEU A 181 16.38 -12.70 -0.23
C LEU A 181 16.17 -11.30 0.37
N GLY A 182 15.05 -11.11 1.06
CA GLY A 182 14.64 -9.82 1.60
C GLY A 182 13.89 -9.96 2.91
N SER A 183 13.88 -8.87 3.67
CA SER A 183 13.31 -8.75 5.01
C SER A 183 12.50 -7.47 5.12
N ASP A 184 11.78 -7.27 6.22
CA ASP A 184 11.06 -6.02 6.48
C ASP A 184 11.54 -5.38 7.79
N VAL A 185 11.82 -4.08 7.75
CA VAL A 185 12.42 -3.31 8.85
C VAL A 185 11.50 -2.17 9.25
N LEU A 186 11.39 -1.95 10.57
CA LEU A 186 10.47 -1.01 11.16
C LEU A 186 11.20 0.13 11.88
N TYR A 187 10.68 1.34 11.73
CA TYR A 187 11.11 2.56 12.41
C TYR A 187 9.89 3.28 12.98
N ARG A 188 10.11 4.05 14.05
CA ARG A 188 9.10 4.89 14.67
C ARG A 188 9.56 6.34 14.70
N TYR A 189 8.76 7.22 14.12
CA TYR A 189 8.83 8.65 14.31
C TYR A 189 8.05 9.04 15.56
N SER A 190 8.70 9.75 16.49
CA SER A 190 7.97 10.38 17.58
C SER A 190 7.58 11.80 17.25
N ALA A 191 6.30 12.14 17.36
CA ALA A 191 5.80 13.51 17.20
C ALA A 191 6.43 14.47 18.23
N SER A 192 6.74 13.95 19.42
CA SER A 192 7.27 14.75 20.53
C SER A 192 8.74 15.12 20.34
N SER A 193 9.59 14.18 19.93
CA SER A 193 11.02 14.43 19.67
C SER A 193 11.30 14.86 18.24
N ARG A 194 10.32 14.69 17.35
CA ARG A 194 10.39 14.99 15.90
C ARG A 194 11.51 14.24 15.20
N SER A 195 11.75 13.00 15.62
CA SER A 195 12.83 12.16 15.12
C SER A 195 12.38 10.71 15.00
N TYR A 196 12.97 10.00 14.05
CA TYR A 196 12.87 8.56 13.93
C TYR A 196 13.87 7.84 14.84
N THR A 197 13.44 6.70 15.37
CA THR A 197 14.27 5.67 15.97
C THR A 197 14.06 4.36 15.22
N ALA A 198 15.13 3.59 15.00
CA ALA A 198 15.00 2.23 14.49
C ALA A 198 14.37 1.34 15.56
N ILE A 199 13.39 0.53 15.17
CA ILE A 199 12.88 -0.58 16.00
C ILE A 199 13.70 -1.83 15.65
N GLY A 200 13.73 -2.21 14.37
CA GLY A 200 14.52 -3.34 13.90
C GLY A 200 13.84 -4.15 12.81
N GLN A 201 14.49 -5.24 12.41
CA GLN A 201 13.98 -6.17 11.40
C GLN A 201 12.91 -7.07 12.03
N HIS A 202 11.64 -6.81 11.74
CA HIS A 202 10.54 -7.53 12.38
C HIS A 202 10.15 -8.82 11.66
N LEU A 203 10.35 -8.88 10.34
CA LEU A 203 10.21 -10.09 9.54
C LEU A 203 11.53 -10.38 8.80
N THR A 204 12.05 -11.59 8.96
CA THR A 204 13.29 -12.04 8.31
C THR A 204 12.97 -13.06 7.22
N GLY A 205 13.46 -12.81 6.01
CA GLY A 205 13.45 -13.81 4.95
C GLY A 205 14.64 -14.78 5.06
N VAL A 206 14.39 -16.08 4.84
CA VAL A 206 15.44 -17.11 4.77
C VAL A 206 15.17 -17.99 3.55
N ASN A 207 15.96 -17.83 2.49
CA ASN A 207 15.68 -18.39 1.16
C ASN A 207 14.25 -18.08 0.66
N ASN A 208 13.71 -16.93 1.10
CA ASN A 208 12.43 -16.39 0.71
C ASN A 208 12.38 -14.89 1.07
N ASN A 209 11.26 -14.25 0.73
CA ASN A 209 10.89 -12.92 1.23
C ASN A 209 9.51 -12.96 1.85
N PRO A 210 9.31 -12.37 3.04
CA PRO A 210 8.00 -11.98 3.50
C PRO A 210 7.53 -10.76 2.70
N TYR A 211 6.38 -10.86 2.05
CA TYR A 211 5.70 -9.72 1.46
C TYR A 211 4.42 -9.42 2.22
N ILE A 212 4.43 -8.33 2.98
CA ILE A 212 3.31 -7.99 3.84
C ILE A 212 2.11 -7.50 3.01
N ASN A 213 0.93 -8.01 3.34
CA ASN A 213 -0.36 -7.56 2.79
C ASN A 213 -0.85 -6.27 3.47
N GLY A 214 -0.34 -5.98 4.66
CA GLY A 214 -0.55 -4.73 5.36
C GLY A 214 0.10 -4.76 6.75
N LEU A 215 0.14 -3.59 7.38
CA LEU A 215 0.53 -3.38 8.78
C LEU A 215 -0.50 -2.40 9.37
N ASP A 216 -1.54 -2.89 10.03
CA ASP A 216 -2.61 -2.04 10.55
C ASP A 216 -2.49 -1.91 12.07
N TYR A 217 -2.74 -0.71 12.59
CA TYR A 217 -2.78 -0.44 14.02
C TYR A 217 -4.23 -0.22 14.47
N ARG A 218 -4.65 -0.95 15.49
CA ARG A 218 -6.00 -0.83 16.05
C ARG A 218 -5.99 -1.15 17.53
N ASN A 219 -6.60 -0.29 18.33
CA ASN A 219 -6.82 -0.50 19.76
C ASN A 219 -5.54 -0.90 20.52
N GLY A 220 -4.41 -0.22 20.25
CA GLY A 220 -3.13 -0.52 20.91
C GLY A 220 -2.33 -1.68 20.30
N ARG A 221 -2.81 -2.30 19.21
CA ARG A 221 -2.18 -3.48 18.62
C ARG A 221 -1.84 -3.28 17.15
N LEU A 222 -0.60 -3.61 16.78
CA LEU A 222 -0.21 -3.78 15.39
C LEU A 222 -0.53 -5.18 14.90
N HIS A 223 -1.06 -5.29 13.70
CA HIS A 223 -1.34 -6.55 13.02
C HIS A 223 -0.59 -6.58 11.69
N VAL A 224 0.15 -7.66 11.44
CA VAL A 224 0.82 -7.88 10.15
C VAL A 224 0.40 -9.23 9.60
N THR A 225 0.07 -9.25 8.31
CA THR A 225 -0.10 -10.49 7.54
C THR A 225 0.80 -10.43 6.33
N TRP A 226 1.30 -11.58 5.90
CA TRP A 226 2.20 -11.65 4.76
C TRP A 226 2.10 -12.98 4.02
N THR A 227 2.60 -12.97 2.80
CA THR A 227 2.82 -14.15 1.97
C THR A 227 4.32 -14.29 1.75
N TYR A 228 4.86 -15.50 1.80
CA TYR A 228 6.26 -15.71 1.43
C TYR A 228 6.41 -15.86 -0.08
N ARG A 229 7.50 -15.36 -0.65
CA ARG A 229 7.96 -15.74 -1.98
C ARG A 229 9.28 -16.47 -1.88
N GLY A 230 9.31 -17.74 -2.29
CA GLY A 230 10.52 -18.55 -2.21
C GLY A 230 11.60 -18.07 -3.18
N PHE A 231 12.87 -18.19 -2.76
CA PHE A 231 14.01 -17.97 -3.63
C PHE A 231 14.10 -19.03 -4.72
N VAL A 232 14.46 -18.57 -5.92
CA VAL A 232 14.84 -19.35 -7.09
C VAL A 232 16.23 -18.88 -7.48
N TRP A 233 17.17 -19.82 -7.52
CA TRP A 233 18.55 -19.53 -7.91
C TRP A 233 18.62 -19.04 -9.36
N TYR A 234 19.48 -18.05 -9.60
CA TYR A 234 19.82 -17.57 -10.94
C TYR A 234 21.28 -17.15 -10.99
N GLU A 235 21.88 -17.19 -12.18
CA GLU A 235 23.28 -16.77 -12.36
C GLU A 235 23.44 -15.26 -12.09
N GLY A 236 24.37 -14.91 -11.19
CA GLY A 236 24.61 -13.54 -10.74
C GLY A 236 23.80 -13.12 -9.51
N TRP A 237 23.08 -14.03 -8.84
CA TRP A 237 22.26 -13.69 -7.67
C TRP A 237 23.03 -13.02 -6.52
N ASP A 238 24.30 -13.40 -6.36
CA ASP A 238 25.24 -12.91 -5.36
C ASP A 238 26.15 -11.77 -5.86
N ASP A 239 26.08 -11.38 -7.15
CA ASP A 239 26.80 -10.20 -7.64
C ASP A 239 26.03 -8.92 -7.22
N PRO A 240 26.62 -8.03 -6.41
CA PRO A 240 25.96 -6.80 -5.99
C PRO A 240 25.59 -5.88 -7.17
N ARG A 241 26.20 -6.05 -8.34
CA ARG A 241 25.93 -5.26 -9.55
C ARG A 241 24.86 -5.86 -10.45
N ASP A 242 24.48 -7.12 -10.23
CA ASP A 242 23.44 -7.77 -11.03
C ASP A 242 22.07 -7.17 -10.70
N THR A 243 21.32 -6.76 -11.73
CA THR A 243 20.01 -6.11 -11.60
C THR A 243 18.86 -7.00 -12.08
N LYS A 244 19.06 -8.30 -12.37
CA LYS A 244 17.99 -9.20 -12.84
C LYS A 244 16.87 -9.34 -11.80
N HIS A 245 17.20 -9.24 -10.52
CA HIS A 245 16.22 -9.19 -9.43
C HIS A 245 15.34 -7.93 -9.46
N LYS A 246 15.76 -6.86 -10.15
CA LYS A 246 15.00 -5.63 -10.35
C LYS A 246 14.03 -5.68 -11.54
N ALA A 247 14.00 -6.77 -12.31
CA ALA A 247 13.04 -6.89 -13.40
C ALA A 247 11.59 -6.97 -12.86
N GLN A 248 10.61 -6.47 -13.62
CA GLN A 248 9.18 -6.51 -13.22
C GLN A 248 8.70 -7.92 -12.84
N ALA A 249 9.13 -8.90 -13.64
CA ALA A 249 9.03 -10.31 -13.35
C ALA A 249 10.46 -10.85 -13.26
N GLY A 250 11.12 -10.58 -12.13
CA GLY A 250 12.42 -11.17 -11.82
C GLY A 250 12.38 -12.70 -11.79
N PRO A 251 13.52 -13.37 -11.60
CA PRO A 251 13.62 -14.84 -11.55
C PRO A 251 12.74 -15.48 -10.46
N ASN A 252 12.28 -14.66 -9.51
CA ASN A 252 11.34 -15.01 -8.45
C ASN A 252 9.94 -14.47 -8.79
N GLY A 253 9.20 -15.18 -9.65
CA GLY A 253 7.83 -14.81 -10.02
C GLY A 253 6.79 -15.14 -8.94
N ALA A 254 5.56 -14.68 -9.14
CA ALA A 254 4.45 -14.86 -8.18
C ALA A 254 4.05 -16.34 -8.00
N GLU A 255 4.38 -17.22 -8.96
CA GLU A 255 4.20 -18.66 -8.84
C GLU A 255 4.98 -19.27 -7.66
N ASN A 256 6.01 -18.59 -7.17
CA ASN A 256 6.78 -18.98 -5.99
C ASN A 256 6.21 -18.47 -4.67
N ASN A 257 5.05 -17.79 -4.70
CA ASN A 257 4.36 -17.37 -3.49
C ASN A 257 3.73 -18.57 -2.77
N TYR A 258 3.82 -18.59 -1.45
CA TYR A 258 3.26 -19.63 -0.61
C TYR A 258 2.90 -19.10 0.78
N ASP A 259 1.96 -19.79 1.42
CA ASP A 259 1.38 -19.54 2.73
C ASP A 259 0.77 -18.15 2.93
N ILE A 260 -0.17 -18.05 3.87
CA ILE A 260 -0.59 -16.78 4.48
C ILE A 260 -0.21 -16.86 5.95
N CYS A 261 0.57 -15.88 6.40
CA CYS A 261 1.10 -15.82 7.75
C CYS A 261 0.55 -14.61 8.52
N TYR A 262 0.62 -14.67 9.85
CA TYR A 262 0.13 -13.64 10.76
C TYR A 262 0.95 -13.53 12.04
N ALA A 263 1.17 -12.30 12.47
CA ALA A 263 1.67 -11.94 13.79
C ALA A 263 1.06 -10.60 14.23
N TYR A 264 1.16 -10.31 15.52
CA TYR A 264 0.75 -9.03 16.08
C TYR A 264 1.73 -8.55 17.14
N SER A 265 1.68 -7.26 17.45
CA SER A 265 2.50 -6.64 18.50
C SER A 265 1.64 -5.71 19.36
N ASP A 266 1.78 -5.83 20.68
CA ASP A 266 1.08 -5.00 21.67
C ASP A 266 1.91 -3.78 22.14
N ASP A 267 3.16 -3.68 21.66
CA ASP A 267 4.16 -2.67 22.08
C ASP A 267 4.80 -1.98 20.87
N VAL A 268 4.00 -1.85 19.81
CA VAL A 268 4.33 -1.07 18.61
C VAL A 268 5.60 -1.61 17.90
N GLY A 269 5.71 -2.93 17.85
CA GLY A 269 6.67 -3.66 17.02
C GLY A 269 7.91 -4.17 17.76
N ARG A 270 8.01 -4.01 19.09
CA ARG A 270 9.15 -4.49 19.89
C ARG A 270 9.08 -5.98 20.18
N THR A 271 7.92 -6.48 20.56
CA THR A 271 7.65 -7.91 20.68
C THR A 271 6.54 -8.32 19.73
N TRP A 272 6.73 -9.49 19.10
CA TRP A 272 5.76 -10.08 18.19
C TRP A 272 5.20 -11.36 18.78
N LYS A 273 3.90 -11.56 18.59
CA LYS A 273 3.13 -12.69 19.11
C LYS A 273 2.27 -13.28 18.01
N THR A 274 1.87 -14.54 18.18
CA THR A 274 0.90 -15.18 17.30
C THR A 274 -0.05 -16.13 18.04
N GLY A 275 -1.00 -16.69 17.31
CA GLY A 275 -2.01 -17.63 17.83
C GLY A 275 -3.05 -16.99 18.74
N ALA A 276 -3.94 -17.82 19.28
CA ALA A 276 -4.95 -17.41 20.26
C ALA A 276 -4.38 -17.33 21.69
N SER A 277 -3.33 -18.11 21.99
CA SER A 277 -2.64 -18.11 23.28
C SER A 277 -1.68 -16.92 23.45
N GLY A 278 -1.34 -16.22 22.36
CA GLY A 278 -0.46 -15.05 22.39
C GLY A 278 1.00 -15.38 22.68
N ASN A 279 1.49 -16.51 22.16
CA ASN A 279 2.89 -16.91 22.30
C ASN A 279 3.77 -15.84 21.67
N THR A 280 4.80 -15.37 22.39
CA THR A 280 5.86 -14.54 21.84
C THR A 280 6.65 -15.36 20.83
N VAL A 281 6.85 -14.79 19.65
CA VAL A 281 7.56 -15.39 18.51
C VAL A 281 8.82 -14.63 18.12
N ALA A 282 8.96 -13.38 18.57
CA ALA A 282 10.20 -12.62 18.46
C ALA A 282 10.20 -11.48 19.49
N ASP A 283 11.35 -11.26 20.12
CA ASP A 283 11.71 -10.05 20.85
C ASP A 283 12.82 -9.29 20.10
N ILE A 284 12.46 -8.17 19.48
CA ILE A 284 13.37 -7.37 18.66
C ILE A 284 14.47 -6.73 19.52
N ASP A 285 14.18 -6.40 20.79
CA ASP A 285 15.16 -5.81 21.69
C ASP A 285 16.26 -6.83 22.10
N GLU A 286 15.95 -8.13 22.03
CA GLU A 286 16.91 -9.24 22.20
C GLU A 286 17.58 -9.67 20.88
N GLY A 287 17.33 -8.94 19.78
CA GLY A 287 17.89 -9.22 18.46
C GLY A 287 17.22 -10.37 17.71
N GLU A 288 16.02 -10.78 18.14
CA GLU A 288 15.22 -11.77 17.44
C GLU A 288 14.42 -11.15 16.28
N SER A 289 13.81 -12.00 15.46
CA SER A 289 12.94 -11.61 14.37
C SER A 289 12.03 -12.77 13.99
N VAL A 290 10.85 -12.50 13.43
CA VAL A 290 9.99 -13.58 12.94
C VAL A 290 10.60 -14.17 11.67
N THR A 291 10.97 -15.44 11.72
CA THR A 291 11.58 -16.20 10.62
C THR A 291 10.57 -17.19 10.00
N PRO A 292 10.87 -17.74 8.81
CA PRO A 292 9.93 -18.65 8.12
C PRO A 292 9.65 -19.97 8.85
N ASP A 293 10.53 -20.39 9.75
CA ASP A 293 10.42 -21.59 10.59
C ASP A 293 9.82 -21.32 11.98
N THR A 294 9.47 -20.07 12.29
CA THR A 294 8.81 -19.70 13.53
C THR A 294 7.48 -20.45 13.68
N GLU A 295 7.31 -21.16 14.80
CA GLU A 295 6.09 -21.96 15.03
C GLU A 295 4.86 -21.06 15.19
N GLY A 296 3.74 -21.46 14.56
CA GLY A 296 2.43 -20.84 14.77
C GLY A 296 2.11 -19.62 13.91
N ILE A 297 3.04 -19.12 13.09
CA ILE A 297 2.80 -17.94 12.23
C ILE A 297 1.93 -18.25 11.01
N VAL A 298 1.90 -19.51 10.53
CA VAL A 298 1.16 -19.90 9.32
C VAL A 298 -0.33 -20.00 9.64
N ALA A 299 -1.12 -19.06 9.11
CA ALA A 299 -2.58 -19.05 9.23
C ALA A 299 -3.23 -20.00 8.21
N PHE A 300 -2.73 -20.01 6.98
CA PHE A 300 -3.16 -20.94 5.93
C PHE A 300 -1.93 -21.48 5.22
N SER A 301 -1.77 -22.80 5.23
CA SER A 301 -0.76 -23.45 4.39
C SER A 301 -1.26 -23.52 2.95
N ILE A 302 -0.58 -22.83 2.05
CA ILE A 302 -0.96 -22.73 0.65
C ILE A 302 0.30 -22.94 -0.20
N PRO A 303 0.38 -24.01 -1.01
CA PRO A 303 1.60 -24.33 -1.72
C PRO A 303 1.87 -23.34 -2.86
N LYS A 304 3.14 -23.31 -3.31
CA LYS A 304 3.54 -22.66 -4.57
C LYS A 304 2.68 -23.12 -5.74
N ASN A 305 2.60 -22.30 -6.79
CA ASN A 305 1.78 -22.52 -7.99
C ASN A 305 0.25 -22.52 -7.75
N SER A 306 -0.19 -22.18 -6.53
CA SER A 306 -1.60 -22.01 -6.19
C SER A 306 -2.18 -20.67 -6.61
N GLY A 307 -1.39 -19.75 -7.17
CA GLY A 307 -1.88 -18.45 -7.64
C GLY A 307 -1.96 -17.37 -6.56
N LEU A 308 -1.45 -17.63 -5.35
CA LEU A 308 -1.20 -16.61 -4.34
C LEU A 308 -0.44 -15.42 -4.91
N THR A 309 -0.81 -14.24 -4.45
CA THR A 309 -0.07 -13.03 -4.73
C THR A 309 0.45 -12.40 -3.44
N ASN A 310 1.42 -11.50 -3.61
CA ASN A 310 2.03 -10.72 -2.55
C ASN A 310 1.46 -9.30 -2.55
N GLN A 311 1.44 -8.66 -1.39
CA GLN A 311 1.03 -7.26 -1.21
C GLN A 311 -0.37 -7.01 -1.75
N GLU A 312 -1.32 -7.87 -1.39
CA GLU A 312 -2.71 -7.72 -1.84
C GLU A 312 -3.42 -6.67 -0.97
N SER A 313 -4.04 -7.05 0.15
CA SER A 313 -4.58 -6.09 1.10
C SER A 313 -4.96 -6.76 2.41
N GLN A 314 -4.88 -6.00 3.51
CA GLN A 314 -5.42 -6.38 4.81
C GLN A 314 -6.21 -5.21 5.43
N ALA A 315 -7.11 -5.54 6.36
CA ALA A 315 -7.74 -4.57 7.27
C ALA A 315 -8.02 -5.23 8.64
N VAL A 316 -8.10 -4.43 9.71
CA VAL A 316 -8.47 -4.90 11.05
C VAL A 316 -9.80 -4.26 11.45
N ASP A 317 -10.78 -5.06 11.87
CA ASP A 317 -12.10 -4.58 12.28
C ASP A 317 -12.09 -3.95 13.68
N HIS A 318 -13.17 -3.26 14.05
CA HIS A 318 -13.28 -2.52 15.31
C HIS A 318 -13.23 -3.41 16.56
N VAL A 319 -13.44 -4.72 16.41
CA VAL A 319 -13.44 -5.71 17.48
C VAL A 319 -12.18 -6.60 17.47
N GLY A 320 -11.21 -6.31 16.60
CA GLY A 320 -9.91 -7.00 16.54
C GLY A 320 -9.88 -8.22 15.60
N GLY A 321 -10.88 -8.38 14.74
CA GLY A 321 -10.84 -9.35 13.65
C GLY A 321 -9.91 -8.88 12.53
N VAL A 322 -9.18 -9.81 11.92
CA VAL A 322 -8.20 -9.52 10.86
C VAL A 322 -8.73 -10.04 9.54
N HIS A 323 -8.84 -9.15 8.57
CA HIS A 323 -9.30 -9.44 7.22
C HIS A 323 -8.11 -9.41 6.27
N VAL A 324 -7.98 -10.43 5.43
CA VAL A 324 -6.95 -10.53 4.40
C VAL A 324 -7.64 -10.85 3.08
N LEU A 325 -7.38 -10.03 2.08
CA LEU A 325 -7.71 -10.35 0.70
C LEU A 325 -6.53 -11.08 0.09
N ASN A 326 -6.78 -12.18 -0.60
CA ASN A 326 -5.82 -12.77 -1.53
C ASN A 326 -6.58 -13.65 -2.54
N ARG A 327 -5.85 -14.45 -3.30
CA ARG A 327 -6.37 -15.34 -4.33
C ARG A 327 -5.60 -16.65 -4.32
N ASP A 328 -6.28 -17.75 -4.55
CA ASP A 328 -5.64 -19.04 -4.76
C ASP A 328 -6.49 -19.94 -5.68
N LYS A 329 -5.94 -21.09 -6.05
CA LYS A 329 -6.61 -22.09 -6.88
C LYS A 329 -7.39 -23.03 -5.99
N THR A 330 -8.71 -23.02 -6.13
CA THR A 330 -9.61 -24.00 -5.51
C THR A 330 -10.25 -24.84 -6.62
N GLY A 331 -10.12 -26.17 -6.53
CA GLY A 331 -10.57 -27.06 -7.62
C GLY A 331 -9.88 -26.79 -8.96
N GLY A 332 -8.63 -26.31 -8.91
CA GLY A 332 -7.83 -25.98 -10.10
C GLY A 332 -8.11 -24.61 -10.73
N LYS A 333 -9.08 -23.84 -10.20
CA LYS A 333 -9.46 -22.52 -10.73
C LYS A 333 -9.04 -21.41 -9.78
N LEU A 334 -8.39 -20.36 -10.28
CA LEU A 334 -8.04 -19.17 -9.51
C LEU A 334 -9.32 -18.44 -9.06
N GLN A 335 -9.41 -18.13 -7.77
CA GLN A 335 -10.54 -17.45 -7.15
C GLN A 335 -10.08 -16.38 -6.17
N TRP A 336 -10.83 -15.28 -6.10
CA TRP A 336 -10.69 -14.33 -5.00
C TRP A 336 -11.14 -14.99 -3.70
N LYS A 337 -10.37 -14.77 -2.63
CA LYS A 337 -10.67 -15.27 -1.30
C LYS A 337 -10.53 -14.19 -0.25
N HIS A 338 -11.49 -14.17 0.65
CA HIS A 338 -11.41 -13.47 1.92
C HIS A 338 -10.95 -14.47 2.98
N TYR A 339 -9.83 -14.18 3.64
CA TYR A 339 -9.36 -14.90 4.81
C TYR A 339 -9.62 -14.03 6.04
N TYR A 340 -10.23 -14.60 7.07
CA TYR A 340 -10.67 -13.88 8.25
C TYR A 340 -10.19 -14.58 9.50
N ARG A 341 -9.55 -13.81 10.39
CA ARG A 341 -9.28 -14.20 11.78
C ARG A 341 -10.33 -13.52 12.67
N SER A 342 -11.13 -14.30 13.38
CA SER A 342 -12.02 -13.75 14.40
C SER A 342 -11.21 -13.08 15.53
N PRO A 343 -11.84 -12.21 16.35
CA PRO A 343 -11.21 -11.69 17.56
C PRO A 343 -10.70 -12.78 18.51
N SER A 344 -11.38 -13.92 18.56
CA SER A 344 -10.99 -15.10 19.35
C SER A 344 -9.84 -15.91 18.74
N GLY A 345 -9.32 -15.50 17.58
CA GLY A 345 -8.18 -16.12 16.91
C GLY A 345 -8.49 -17.32 16.04
N GLN A 346 -9.76 -17.53 15.67
CA GLN A 346 -10.16 -18.60 14.75
C GLN A 346 -10.08 -18.10 13.31
N TRP A 347 -9.45 -18.90 12.44
CA TRP A 347 -9.32 -18.58 11.02
C TRP A 347 -10.42 -19.25 10.20
N SER A 348 -10.94 -18.52 9.22
CA SER A 348 -11.86 -19.00 8.19
C SER A 348 -11.49 -18.40 6.84
N SER A 349 -11.84 -19.07 5.75
CA SER A 349 -11.72 -18.52 4.40
C SER A 349 -13.02 -18.67 3.63
N THR A 350 -13.30 -17.73 2.73
CA THR A 350 -14.49 -17.73 1.90
C THR A 350 -14.16 -17.25 0.49
N VAL A 351 -14.66 -17.98 -0.50
CA VAL A 351 -14.55 -17.59 -1.91
C VAL A 351 -15.46 -16.39 -2.16
N ILE A 352 -14.93 -15.36 -2.83
CA ILE A 352 -15.69 -14.20 -3.25
C ILE A 352 -16.26 -14.48 -4.65
N PRO A 353 -17.60 -14.55 -4.81
CA PRO A 353 -18.23 -14.91 -6.08
C PRO A 353 -18.19 -13.74 -7.09
N GLY A 354 -18.57 -14.01 -8.34
CA GLY A 354 -18.79 -12.96 -9.35
C GLY A 354 -17.57 -12.61 -10.23
N PHE A 355 -16.53 -13.44 -10.20
CA PHE A 355 -15.32 -13.28 -11.00
C PHE A 355 -14.93 -14.58 -11.72
N ASN A 356 -14.52 -14.45 -12.98
CA ASN A 356 -13.93 -15.54 -13.73
C ASN A 356 -12.39 -15.49 -13.59
N GLU A 357 -11.71 -16.57 -13.95
CA GLU A 357 -10.24 -16.67 -13.83
C GLU A 357 -9.51 -15.55 -14.59
N SER A 358 -10.04 -15.15 -15.75
CA SER A 358 -9.49 -14.05 -16.56
C SER A 358 -9.64 -12.67 -15.93
N SER A 359 -10.55 -12.50 -14.97
CA SER A 359 -10.80 -11.24 -14.25
C SER A 359 -9.69 -10.95 -13.22
N ILE A 360 -9.10 -12.00 -12.65
CA ILE A 360 -8.22 -11.93 -11.48
C ILE A 360 -6.75 -11.80 -11.92
N ARG A 361 -6.37 -10.60 -12.37
CA ARG A 361 -4.98 -10.29 -12.79
C ARG A 361 -4.32 -9.20 -11.95
N LYS A 362 -5.11 -8.19 -11.57
CA LYS A 362 -4.70 -7.03 -10.79
C LYS A 362 -5.02 -7.25 -9.33
N ARG A 363 -4.26 -6.61 -8.44
CA ARG A 363 -4.55 -6.70 -7.01
C ARG A 363 -5.77 -5.89 -6.61
N GLY A 364 -6.45 -6.30 -5.55
CA GLY A 364 -7.60 -5.62 -4.96
C GLY A 364 -7.26 -4.95 -3.62
N SER A 365 -8.24 -4.27 -3.04
CA SER A 365 -8.09 -3.58 -1.75
C SER A 365 -9.28 -3.86 -0.85
N ILE A 366 -9.04 -3.93 0.46
CA ILE A 366 -10.09 -4.04 1.47
C ILE A 366 -9.94 -2.99 2.57
N ALA A 367 -11.06 -2.59 3.14
CA ALA A 367 -11.12 -1.63 4.23
C ALA A 367 -12.35 -1.88 5.11
N ILE A 368 -12.29 -1.41 6.35
CA ILE A 368 -13.40 -1.47 7.30
C ILE A 368 -14.06 -0.10 7.35
N GLY A 369 -15.40 -0.06 7.28
CA GLY A 369 -16.16 1.17 7.46
C GLY A 369 -16.58 1.42 8.89
N LYS A 370 -17.11 2.61 9.13
CA LYS A 370 -17.53 3.11 10.45
C LYS A 370 -18.45 2.16 11.21
N ASN A 371 -19.31 1.45 10.48
CA ASN A 371 -20.27 0.49 11.04
C ASN A 371 -19.72 -0.94 11.11
N ASN A 372 -18.40 -1.12 11.01
CA ASN A 372 -17.71 -2.42 11.05
C ASN A 372 -18.02 -3.35 9.87
N ASN A 373 -18.54 -2.79 8.76
CA ASN A 373 -18.71 -3.49 7.50
C ASN A 373 -17.37 -3.58 6.75
N LEU A 374 -17.09 -4.72 6.15
CA LEU A 374 -15.95 -4.92 5.26
C LEU A 374 -16.33 -4.47 3.85
N TYR A 375 -15.56 -3.58 3.26
CA TYR A 375 -15.67 -3.19 1.86
C TYR A 375 -14.50 -3.76 1.07
N LEU A 376 -14.78 -4.25 -0.14
CA LEU A 376 -13.79 -4.81 -1.05
C LEU A 376 -13.87 -4.07 -2.38
N ALA A 377 -12.75 -3.54 -2.86
CA ALA A 377 -12.59 -2.99 -4.19
C ALA A 377 -11.78 -3.98 -5.03
N LEU A 378 -12.43 -4.68 -5.96
CA LEU A 378 -11.84 -5.79 -6.71
C LEU A 378 -11.84 -5.50 -8.21
N PRO A 379 -10.66 -5.41 -8.86
CA PRO A 379 -10.60 -5.25 -10.30
C PRO A 379 -11.19 -6.44 -11.04
N ASP A 380 -11.98 -6.16 -12.06
CA ASP A 380 -12.38 -7.12 -13.07
C ASP A 380 -11.63 -6.81 -14.37
N SER A 381 -10.54 -7.53 -14.59
CA SER A 381 -9.69 -7.32 -15.78
C SER A 381 -10.38 -7.73 -17.08
N ALA A 382 -11.44 -8.53 -17.03
CA ALA A 382 -12.18 -8.95 -18.22
C ALA A 382 -13.14 -7.86 -18.72
N THR A 383 -13.68 -7.05 -17.80
CA THR A 383 -14.62 -5.95 -18.12
C THR A 383 -14.01 -4.56 -17.96
N GLN A 384 -12.72 -4.46 -17.61
CA GLN A 384 -12.00 -3.20 -17.37
C GLN A 384 -12.74 -2.30 -16.37
N SER A 385 -13.10 -2.89 -15.24
CA SER A 385 -13.91 -2.23 -14.22
C SER A 385 -13.42 -2.56 -12.82
N LEU A 386 -13.95 -1.84 -11.84
CA LEU A 386 -13.69 -2.08 -10.43
C LEU A 386 -15.01 -2.34 -9.71
N LYS A 387 -15.21 -3.59 -9.27
CA LYS A 387 -16.40 -3.99 -8.51
C LYS A 387 -16.20 -3.67 -7.04
N VAL A 388 -17.20 -3.03 -6.44
CA VAL A 388 -17.23 -2.75 -5.01
C VAL A 388 -18.23 -3.67 -4.33
N LEU A 389 -17.74 -4.45 -3.38
CA LEU A 389 -18.52 -5.41 -2.59
C LEU A 389 -18.52 -5.00 -1.11
N ARG A 390 -19.53 -5.49 -0.38
CA ARG A 390 -19.63 -5.34 1.07
C ARG A 390 -19.91 -6.69 1.73
N ALA A 391 -19.27 -6.97 2.86
CA ALA A 391 -19.58 -8.06 3.76
C ALA A 391 -19.80 -7.56 5.19
N THR A 392 -20.65 -8.23 5.96
CA THR A 392 -21.05 -7.76 7.30
C THR A 392 -20.75 -8.81 8.37
N SER A 393 -20.60 -8.35 9.61
CA SER A 393 -20.41 -9.25 10.76
C SER A 393 -21.59 -10.16 11.03
N SER A 394 -22.82 -9.76 10.65
CA SER A 394 -24.03 -10.58 10.82
C SER A 394 -24.00 -11.90 10.06
N THR A 395 -23.19 -12.00 9.00
CA THR A 395 -22.96 -13.24 8.25
C THR A 395 -21.57 -13.82 8.48
N GLY A 396 -20.85 -13.34 9.50
CA GLY A 396 -19.45 -13.69 9.76
C GLY A 396 -18.52 -13.28 8.62
N TYR A 397 -18.87 -12.24 7.85
CA TYR A 397 -18.15 -11.77 6.67
C TYR A 397 -18.01 -12.83 5.55
N MET A 398 -18.98 -13.74 5.43
CA MET A 398 -18.98 -14.82 4.44
C MET A 398 -19.89 -14.55 3.22
N THR A 399 -20.72 -13.52 3.27
CA THR A 399 -21.64 -13.14 2.17
C THR A 399 -21.26 -11.77 1.64
N PHE A 400 -21.29 -11.62 0.31
CA PHE A 400 -20.83 -10.40 -0.37
C PHE A 400 -21.96 -9.78 -1.18
N ASP A 401 -22.37 -8.59 -0.77
CA ASP A 401 -23.33 -7.77 -1.49
C ASP A 401 -22.58 -6.87 -2.48
N GLN A 402 -22.90 -6.95 -3.77
CA GLN A 402 -22.34 -6.03 -4.76
C GLN A 402 -23.08 -4.69 -4.70
N GLY A 403 -22.33 -3.59 -4.55
CA GLY A 403 -22.90 -2.24 -4.57
C GLY A 403 -22.85 -1.59 -5.94
N CYS A 404 -21.66 -1.45 -6.51
CA CYS A 404 -21.48 -0.81 -7.80
C CYS A 404 -20.36 -1.45 -8.62
N ASP A 405 -20.40 -1.16 -9.92
CA ASP A 405 -19.34 -1.47 -10.87
C ASP A 405 -18.81 -0.15 -11.45
N LEU A 406 -17.52 0.11 -11.30
CA LEU A 406 -16.88 1.36 -11.69
C LEU A 406 -16.12 1.16 -13.00
N GLU A 407 -16.80 1.41 -14.12
CA GLU A 407 -16.28 1.20 -15.48
C GLU A 407 -15.07 2.09 -15.81
N GLY A 408 -14.16 1.57 -16.64
CA GLY A 408 -12.96 2.26 -17.11
C GLY A 408 -11.84 2.34 -16.07
N CYS A 409 -12.04 1.81 -14.87
CA CYS A 409 -10.99 1.71 -13.85
C CYS A 409 -9.99 0.62 -14.24
N GLU A 410 -8.76 1.02 -14.53
CA GLU A 410 -7.73 0.14 -15.00
C GLU A 410 -6.65 -0.18 -13.96
N GLY A 411 -6.52 0.62 -12.90
CA GLY A 411 -5.50 0.43 -11.86
C GLY A 411 -5.87 -0.67 -10.86
N GLU A 412 -4.92 -1.04 -10.02
CA GLU A 412 -5.22 -1.64 -8.72
C GLU A 412 -5.71 -0.52 -7.77
N PRO A 413 -6.77 -0.75 -7.00
CA PRO A 413 -7.37 0.29 -6.14
C PRO A 413 -6.54 0.52 -4.88
N VAL A 414 -6.47 1.77 -4.45
CA VAL A 414 -5.98 2.17 -3.12
C VAL A 414 -7.12 2.87 -2.40
N VAL A 415 -7.64 2.27 -1.33
CA VAL A 415 -8.76 2.80 -0.55
C VAL A 415 -8.23 3.75 0.53
N ASP A 416 -8.84 4.93 0.65
CA ASP A 416 -8.67 5.82 1.81
C ASP A 416 -9.35 5.21 3.03
N LYS A 417 -8.61 4.37 3.76
CA LYS A 417 -9.12 3.67 4.95
C LYS A 417 -9.63 4.66 5.99
N ALA A 418 -8.91 5.76 6.21
CA ALA A 418 -9.28 6.79 7.19
C ALA A 418 -10.61 7.46 6.82
N ARG A 419 -10.82 7.82 5.54
CA ARG A 419 -12.09 8.43 5.11
C ARG A 419 -13.28 7.51 5.28
N LEU A 420 -13.11 6.23 4.97
CA LEU A 420 -14.17 5.24 5.08
C LEU A 420 -14.62 5.06 6.54
N GLU A 421 -13.69 5.10 7.48
CA GLU A 421 -13.97 4.97 8.91
C GLU A 421 -14.58 6.22 9.53
N LEU A 422 -14.18 7.41 9.09
CA LEU A 422 -14.69 8.67 9.64
C LEU A 422 -16.11 8.99 9.14
N ASP A 423 -16.33 8.84 7.84
CA ASP A 423 -17.46 9.48 7.14
C ASP A 423 -18.36 8.52 6.36
N ASP A 424 -18.14 7.19 6.45
CA ASP A 424 -18.83 6.19 5.63
C ASP A 424 -18.78 6.55 4.13
N GLU A 425 -17.62 7.04 3.68
CA GLU A 425 -17.38 7.38 2.28
C GLU A 425 -16.20 6.58 1.77
N LEU A 426 -16.46 5.73 0.77
CA LEU A 426 -15.43 4.96 0.11
C LEU A 426 -14.78 5.86 -0.94
N ALA A 427 -13.56 6.29 -0.68
CA ALA A 427 -12.72 6.99 -1.65
C ALA A 427 -11.60 6.06 -2.13
N ILE A 428 -11.50 5.91 -3.45
CA ILE A 428 -10.59 4.96 -4.09
C ILE A 428 -9.71 5.69 -5.09
N LEU A 429 -8.40 5.70 -4.86
CA LEU A 429 -7.43 6.12 -5.86
C LEU A 429 -7.18 4.97 -6.84
N THR A 430 -7.28 5.27 -8.13
CA THR A 430 -6.96 4.33 -9.22
C THR A 430 -6.63 5.11 -10.49
N THR A 431 -6.24 4.41 -11.55
CA THR A 431 -6.18 4.99 -12.90
C THR A 431 -7.46 4.70 -13.66
N ARG A 432 -8.02 5.69 -14.35
CA ARG A 432 -9.25 5.53 -15.12
C ARG A 432 -9.11 6.14 -16.51
N VAL A 433 -9.59 5.44 -17.52
CA VAL A 433 -9.79 6.02 -18.86
C VAL A 433 -11.06 6.87 -18.79
N VAL A 434 -10.92 8.16 -19.05
CA VAL A 434 -12.05 9.10 -19.09
C VAL A 434 -12.23 9.51 -20.55
N GLU A 435 -13.36 9.16 -21.16
CA GLU A 435 -13.66 9.58 -22.54
C GLU A 435 -13.73 11.12 -22.62
N PRO A 436 -12.92 11.77 -23.47
CA PRO A 436 -13.06 13.19 -23.70
C PRO A 436 -14.27 13.49 -24.57
N ALA A 437 -14.81 14.71 -24.48
CA ALA A 437 -15.87 15.18 -25.38
C ALA A 437 -15.41 15.23 -26.86
N VAL A 438 -14.10 15.37 -27.12
CA VAL A 438 -13.43 15.27 -28.43
C VAL A 438 -11.96 14.87 -28.20
N GLY A 439 -11.43 13.88 -28.93
CA GLY A 439 -10.00 13.50 -28.93
C GLY A 439 -9.68 12.08 -28.46
N ASP A 440 -8.39 11.76 -28.35
CA ASP A 440 -7.90 10.44 -27.89
C ASP A 440 -8.09 10.28 -26.36
N SER A 441 -8.51 9.08 -25.92
CA SER A 441 -8.91 8.84 -24.53
C SER A 441 -7.71 8.89 -23.58
N ASP A 442 -7.67 9.85 -22.64
CA ASP A 442 -6.57 9.98 -21.67
C ASP A 442 -6.79 9.08 -20.44
N ARG A 443 -5.76 8.30 -20.05
CA ARG A 443 -5.71 7.62 -18.75
C ARG A 443 -5.31 8.64 -17.70
N ASN A 444 -6.12 8.75 -16.65
CA ASN A 444 -5.92 9.74 -15.59
C ASN A 444 -5.76 9.03 -14.25
N VAL A 445 -4.97 9.63 -13.36
CA VAL A 445 -5.02 9.31 -11.93
C VAL A 445 -6.27 9.97 -11.37
N VAL A 446 -7.14 9.19 -10.75
CA VAL A 446 -8.43 9.65 -10.25
C VAL A 446 -8.68 9.18 -8.83
N VAL A 447 -9.54 9.93 -8.13
CA VAL A 447 -10.21 9.46 -6.92
C VAL A 447 -11.68 9.28 -7.23
N VAL A 448 -12.17 8.04 -7.14
CA VAL A 448 -13.59 7.72 -7.25
C VAL A 448 -14.16 7.64 -5.84
N SER A 449 -15.22 8.40 -5.57
CA SER A 449 -15.83 8.49 -4.26
C SER A 449 -17.31 8.10 -4.32
N LEU A 450 -17.77 7.34 -3.33
CA LEU A 450 -19.14 6.91 -3.19
C LEU A 450 -19.52 6.72 -1.72
N LYS A 451 -20.80 6.91 -1.40
CA LYS A 451 -21.30 6.63 -0.05
C LYS A 451 -21.31 5.13 0.19
N ALA A 452 -20.77 4.74 1.33
CA ALA A 452 -20.90 3.39 1.85
C ALA A 452 -22.38 3.10 2.14
N TRP A 453 -22.78 1.84 1.99
CA TRP A 453 -24.17 1.39 2.16
C TRP A 453 -24.28 0.26 3.16
#